data_AF-A0AAU4NM86-F1
#
_entry.id   AF-A0AAU4NM86-F1
#
_cell.length_a   1.000
_cell.length_b   1.000
_cell.length_c   1.000
_cell.angle_alpha   90.00
_cell.angle_beta   90.00
_cell.angle_gamma   90.00
#
_symmetry.space_group_name_H-M   'P 1'
#
loop_
_entity.id
_entity.type
_entity.pdbx_description
1 polymer ?
#
loop_
_entity_poly.entity_id
_entity_poly.type
_entity_poly.pdbx_seq_one_letter_code
_entity_poly.pdbx_strand_id
1 'polypeptide(L)' 'MPTNHHDDPPREDPDDEPAHSVRAGLEHRHTHATAIGIIMVIDDVDAREADARIAAHAELRHMDVHALADTICRTHRYP' A
#
# COMPACT_ATOMS: atom_id res chain seq x y z
N MET A 1 38.07 -33.86 22.37
CA MET A 1 36.67 -33.57 22.75
C MET A 1 36.34 -32.18 22.21
N PRO A 2 35.40 -32.00 21.25
CA PRO A 2 35.05 -30.68 20.74
C PRO A 2 33.95 -30.05 21.61
N THR A 3 34.07 -28.77 21.95
CA THR A 3 33.02 -28.01 22.64
C THR A 3 32.52 -26.88 21.76
N ASN A 4 31.27 -27.06 21.32
CA ASN A 4 30.23 -26.07 21.04
C ASN A 4 30.60 -24.84 20.20
N HIS A 5 30.23 -24.86 18.92
CA HIS A 5 29.78 -23.65 18.22
C HIS A 5 28.54 -23.12 18.96
N HIS A 6 28.63 -21.90 19.49
CA HIS A 6 27.46 -21.12 19.83
C HIS A 6 26.86 -20.63 18.51
N ASP A 7 25.79 -21.29 18.06
CA ASP A 7 24.79 -20.66 17.21
C ASP A 7 24.18 -19.50 18.03
N ASP A 8 24.76 -18.31 17.94
CA ASP A 8 24.05 -17.08 18.28
C ASP A 8 22.89 -16.96 17.27
N PRO A 9 21.62 -17.04 17.67
CA PRO A 9 20.54 -16.70 16.75
C PRO A 9 20.72 -15.22 16.35
N PRO A 10 20.47 -14.85 15.09
CA PRO A 10 20.51 -13.44 14.70
C PRO A 10 19.53 -12.69 15.60
N ARG A 11 20.05 -11.70 16.33
CA ARG A 11 19.22 -10.73 17.05
C ARG A 11 18.41 -10.00 15.98
N GLU A 12 17.13 -10.31 15.87
CA GLU A 12 16.19 -9.45 15.16
C GLU A 12 16.16 -8.13 15.94
N ASP A 13 16.82 -7.11 15.41
CA ASP A 13 16.79 -5.76 15.98
C ASP A 13 15.34 -5.23 15.86
N PRO A 14 14.63 -5.00 16.98
CA PRO A 14 13.26 -4.47 16.96
C PRO A 14 13.21 -2.98 16.58
N ASP A 15 14.36 -2.35 16.32
CA ASP A 15 14.48 -0.92 15.97
C ASP A 15 14.24 -0.62 14.47
N ASP A 16 14.12 -1.64 13.61
CA ASP A 16 13.78 -1.48 12.18
C ASP A 16 12.26 -1.46 11.89
N GLU A 17 11.43 -1.93 12.83
CA GLU A 17 9.97 -1.92 12.74
C GLU A 17 9.33 -0.53 12.57
N PRO A 18 9.72 0.52 13.33
CA PRO A 18 9.07 1.83 13.22
C PRO A 18 9.35 2.51 11.88
N ALA A 19 10.57 2.41 11.35
CA ALA A 19 10.91 2.96 10.03
C ALA A 19 10.16 2.23 8.90
N HIS A 20 10.00 0.91 9.03
CA HIS A 20 9.22 0.10 8.10
C HIS A 20 7.74 0.49 8.09
N SER A 21 7.14 0.67 9.27
CA SER A 21 5.73 1.08 9.42
C SER A 21 5.47 2.49 8.88
N VAL A 22 6.37 3.44 9.12
CA VAL A 22 6.27 4.80 8.56
C VAL A 22 6.35 4.79 7.03
N ARG A 23 7.28 4.01 6.46
CA ARG A 23 7.42 3.88 5.01
C ARG A 23 6.18 3.22 4.39
N ALA A 24 5.70 2.13 4.98
CA ALA A 24 4.49 1.44 4.53
C ALA A 24 3.25 2.36 4.58
N GLY A 25 3.08 3.14 5.65
CA GLY A 25 2.00 4.11 5.75
C GLY A 25 2.10 5.26 4.73
N LEU A 26 3.31 5.67 4.36
CA LEU A 26 3.52 6.67 3.30
C LEU A 26 3.22 6.10 1.92
N GLU A 27 3.71 4.90 1.62
CA GLU A 27 3.41 4.17 0.38
C GLU A 27 1.90 3.95 0.23
N HIS A 28 1.21 3.58 1.33
CA HIS A 28 -0.23 3.41 1.36
C HIS A 28 -0.99 4.67 0.93
N ARG A 29 -0.64 5.82 1.52
CA ARG A 29 -1.24 7.13 1.16
C ARG A 29 -0.88 7.55 -0.26
N HIS A 30 0.36 7.28 -0.70
CA HIS A 30 0.81 7.62 -2.03
C HIS A 30 0.05 6.84 -3.12
N THR A 31 -0.12 5.53 -2.93
CA THR A 31 -0.91 4.68 -3.84
C THR A 31 -2.35 5.16 -3.91
N HIS A 32 -2.96 5.47 -2.76
CA HIS A 32 -4.33 5.97 -2.72
C HIS A 32 -4.49 7.31 -3.44
N ALA A 33 -3.59 8.28 -3.18
CA ALA A 33 -3.59 9.57 -3.87
C ALA A 33 -3.37 9.44 -5.38
N THR A 34 -2.53 8.49 -5.82
CA THR A 34 -2.29 8.21 -7.24
C THR A 34 -3.55 7.66 -7.90
N ALA A 35 -4.24 6.70 -7.26
CA ALA A 35 -5.49 6.16 -7.77
C ALA A 35 -6.59 7.23 -7.89
N ILE A 36 -6.70 8.13 -6.90
CA ILE A 36 -7.58 9.30 -6.97
C ILE A 36 -7.25 10.15 -8.21
N GLY A 37 -5.97 10.49 -8.40
CA GLY A 37 -5.54 11.30 -9.55
C GLY A 37 -5.86 10.65 -10.90
N ILE A 38 -5.73 9.32 -11.01
CA ILE A 38 -6.10 8.57 -12.22
C ILE A 38 -7.60 8.72 -12.50
N ILE A 39 -8.46 8.50 -11.50
CA ILE A 39 -9.92 8.59 -11.67
C ILE A 39 -10.33 10.03 -12.01
N MET A 40 -9.74 11.03 -11.36
CA MET A 40 -10.02 12.44 -11.67
C MET A 40 -9.77 12.75 -13.15
N VAL A 41 -8.66 12.26 -13.72
CA VAL A 41 -8.30 12.53 -15.12
C VAL A 41 -9.19 11.76 -16.11
N ILE A 42 -9.53 10.50 -15.80
CA ILE A 42 -10.28 9.64 -16.73
C ILE A 42 -11.77 9.99 -16.72
N ASP A 43 -12.33 10.23 -15.55
CA ASP A 43 -13.77 10.40 -15.37
C ASP A 43 -14.21 11.87 -15.31
N ASP A 44 -13.26 12.83 -15.35
CA ASP A 44 -13.50 14.27 -15.20
C ASP A 44 -14.29 14.64 -13.93
N VAL A 45 -13.81 14.14 -12.79
CA VAL A 45 -14.43 14.35 -11.47
C VAL A 45 -13.46 15.00 -10.49
N ASP A 46 -14.02 15.62 -9.45
CA ASP A 46 -13.21 16.15 -8.36
C ASP A 46 -12.63 15.02 -7.46
N ALA A 47 -11.65 15.38 -6.63
CA ALA A 47 -10.96 14.42 -5.78
C ALA A 47 -11.88 13.74 -4.75
N ARG A 48 -12.93 14.43 -4.30
CA ARG A 48 -13.88 13.91 -3.30
C ARG A 48 -14.78 12.85 -3.93
N GLU A 49 -15.23 13.07 -5.15
CA GLU A 49 -16.01 12.09 -5.88
C GLU A 49 -15.15 10.89 -6.30
N ALA A 50 -13.91 11.12 -6.75
CA ALA A 50 -12.97 10.03 -7.02
C ALA A 50 -12.72 9.15 -5.78
N ASP A 51 -12.49 9.76 -4.61
CA ASP A 51 -12.32 9.06 -3.33
C ASP A 51 -13.55 8.22 -2.96
N ALA A 52 -14.74 8.82 -3.03
CA ALA A 52 -15.99 8.12 -2.77
C ALA A 52 -16.21 6.93 -3.73
N ARG A 53 -15.83 7.07 -5.00
CA ARG A 53 -15.90 5.98 -5.99
C ARG A 53 -14.97 4.84 -5.65
N ILE A 54 -13.73 5.11 -5.20
CA ILE A 54 -12.80 4.06 -4.76
C ILE A 54 -13.40 3.32 -3.56
N ALA A 55 -13.86 4.04 -2.54
CA ALA A 55 -14.48 3.43 -1.36
C ALA A 55 -15.68 2.55 -1.72
N ALA A 56 -16.62 3.07 -2.52
CA ALA A 56 -17.80 2.34 -2.96
C ALA A 56 -17.42 1.08 -3.77
N HIS A 57 -16.44 1.16 -4.66
CA HIS A 57 -15.98 0.00 -5.43
C HIS A 57 -15.26 -1.03 -4.57
N ALA A 58 -14.52 -0.60 -3.55
CA ALA A 58 -13.87 -1.49 -2.60
C ALA A 58 -14.92 -2.30 -1.82
N GLU A 59 -15.97 -1.62 -1.33
CA GLU A 59 -17.12 -2.27 -0.67
C GLU A 59 -17.85 -3.25 -1.58
N LEU A 60 -18.19 -2.83 -2.81
CA LEU A 60 -18.87 -3.68 -3.80
C LEU A 60 -18.06 -4.94 -4.16
N ARG A 61 -16.74 -4.85 -4.12
CA ARG A 61 -15.82 -5.96 -4.40
C ARG A 61 -15.39 -6.73 -3.16
N HIS A 62 -15.89 -6.36 -1.98
CA HIS A 62 -15.46 -6.89 -0.69
C HIS A 62 -13.93 -6.90 -0.56
N MET A 63 -13.30 -5.81 -1.00
CA MET A 63 -11.86 -5.64 -1.09
C MET A 63 -11.41 -4.48 -0.21
N ASP A 64 -10.19 -4.56 0.31
CA ASP A 64 -9.55 -3.41 0.97
C ASP A 64 -9.36 -2.24 0.00
N VAL A 65 -9.60 -1.01 0.47
CA VAL A 65 -9.51 0.22 -0.33
C VAL A 65 -8.13 0.39 -0.96
N HIS A 66 -7.06 0.05 -0.22
CA HIS A 66 -5.71 0.14 -0.74
C HIS A 66 -5.40 -0.96 -1.75
N ALA A 67 -5.89 -2.18 -1.54
CA ALA A 67 -5.80 -3.24 -2.55
C ALA A 67 -6.50 -2.85 -3.87
N LEU A 68 -7.63 -2.15 -3.80
CA LEU A 68 -8.28 -1.61 -4.99
C LEU A 68 -7.46 -0.47 -5.63
N ALA A 69 -6.98 0.48 -4.82
CA ALA A 69 -6.15 1.58 -5.31
C ALA A 69 -4.85 1.10 -5.99
N ASP A 70 -4.21 0.06 -5.44
CA ASP A 70 -3.06 -0.60 -6.06
C ASP A 70 -3.45 -1.27 -7.39
N THR A 71 -4.60 -1.93 -7.43
CA THR A 71 -5.12 -2.55 -8.66
C THR A 71 -5.36 -1.50 -9.75
N ILE A 72 -5.96 -0.36 -9.41
CA ILE A 72 -6.14 0.79 -10.33
C ILE A 72 -4.77 1.26 -10.82
N CYS A 73 -3.85 1.55 -9.91
CA CYS A 73 -2.51 2.02 -10.26
C CYS A 73 -1.78 1.05 -11.19
N ARG A 74 -1.84 -0.26 -10.94
CA ARG A 74 -1.22 -1.29 -11.80
C ARG A 74 -1.88 -1.38 -13.17
N THR A 75 -3.20 -1.29 -13.23
CA THR A 75 -3.97 -1.36 -14.48
C THR A 75 -3.61 -0.19 -15.41
N HIS A 76 -3.36 1.00 -14.85
CA HIS A 76 -3.04 2.21 -15.58
C HIS A 76 -1.53 2.54 -15.63
N ARG A 77 -0.66 1.69 -15.06
CA ARG A 77 0.82 1.87 -15.09
C ARG A 77 1.50 1.33 -16.34
N TYR A 78 0.81 0.61 -17.22
CA TYR A 78 1.43 0.07 -18.44
C TYR A 78 1.10 0.92 -19.69
N PRO A 79 2.10 1.17 -20.55
CA PRO A 79 2.00 2.01 -21.75
C PRO A 79 1.17 1.39 -22.89
#